data_AF-A0A2W7QN24-F1
#
_entry.id   AF-A0A2W7QN24-F1
#
_cell.length_a   1.000
_cell.length_b   1.000
_cell.length_c   1.000
_cell.angle_alpha   90.00
_cell.angle_beta   90.00
_cell.angle_gamma   90.00
#
_symmetry.space_group_name_H-M   'P 1'
#
loop_
_entity.id
_entity.type
_entity.pdbx_description
1 polymer ?
#
loop_
_entity_poly.entity_id
_entity_poly.type
_entity_poly.pdbx_seq_one_letter_code
_entity_poly.pdbx_strand_id
1 'polypeptide(L)' 'MENKAKTRQQFANEYGVSVKTLSRWIKRRNLCIENGLLTPATQNVLYDSLGLPFFANKTA' A
#
# COMPACT_ATOMS: atom_id res chain seq x y z
N MET A 1 12.47 -4.26 12.95
CA MET A 1 11.36 -3.30 12.79
C MET A 1 10.15 -4.08 12.31
N GLU A 2 9.17 -4.29 13.19
CA GLU A 2 7.91 -4.96 12.85
C GLU A 2 7.06 -4.01 12.00
N ASN A 3 7.20 -4.10 10.68
CA ASN A 3 6.22 -3.50 9.78
C ASN A 3 4.91 -4.29 9.94
N LYS A 4 4.04 -3.83 10.84
CA LYS A 4 2.73 -4.43 11.08
C LYS A 4 1.99 -4.54 9.74
N ALA A 5 1.32 -5.68 9.55
CA ALA A 5 0.49 -5.86 8.37
C ALA A 5 -0.60 -4.77 8.36
N LYS A 6 -0.72 -4.06 7.24
CA LYS A 6 -1.64 -2.94 7.06
C LYS A 6 -2.83 -3.39 6.24
N THR A 7 -3.99 -2.81 6.50
CA THR A 7 -5.13 -3.02 5.61
C THR A 7 -4.94 -2.20 4.33
N ARG A 8 -5.59 -2.62 3.23
CA ARG A 8 -5.60 -1.83 1.98
C ARG A 8 -6.11 -0.41 2.20
N GLN A 9 -6.97 -0.20 3.19
CA GLN A 9 -7.49 1.12 3.53
C GLN A 9 -6.45 2.01 4.20
N GLN A 10 -5.69 1.48 5.16
CA GLN A 10 -4.56 2.21 5.76
C GLN A 10 -3.51 2.55 4.70
N PHE A 11 -3.15 1.58 3.86
CA PHE A 11 -2.19 1.80 2.78
C PHE A 11 -2.71 2.84 1.78
N ALA A 12 -3.98 2.78 1.36
CA ALA A 12 -4.55 3.78 0.47
C ALA A 12 -4.55 5.19 1.10
N ASN A 13 -4.80 5.28 2.41
CA ASN A 13 -4.78 6.54 3.15
C ASN A 13 -3.37 7.19 3.18
N GLU A 14 -2.31 6.38 3.28
CA GLU A 14 -0.92 6.89 3.22
C GLU A 14 -0.58 7.54 1.87
N TYR A 15 -1.23 7.09 0.80
CA TYR A 15 -1.08 7.68 -0.53
C TYR A 15 -2.13 8.77 -0.79
N GLY A 16 -3.05 9.04 0.15
CA GLY A 16 -4.15 9.98 -0.04
C GLY A 16 -5.14 9.55 -1.12
N VAL A 17 -5.22 8.24 -1.43
CA VAL A 17 -6.10 7.70 -2.47
C VAL A 17 -7.18 6.80 -1.89
N SER A 18 -8.22 6.54 -2.69
CA SER A 18 -9.24 5.55 -2.33
C SER A 18 -8.72 4.12 -2.52
N VAL A 19 -9.28 3.16 -1.79
CA VAL A 19 -8.97 1.71 -1.96
C VAL A 19 -9.26 1.22 -3.38
N LYS A 20 -10.25 1.81 -4.07
CA LYS A 20 -10.55 1.51 -5.48
C LYS A 20 -9.41 1.98 -6.40
N THR A 21 -8.88 3.18 -6.15
CA THR A 21 -7.72 3.71 -6.88
C THR A 21 -6.49 2.84 -6.65
N LEU A 22 -6.22 2.47 -5.40
CA LEU A 22 -5.14 1.55 -5.06
C LEU A 22 -5.29 0.21 -5.79
N SER A 23 -6.49 -0.37 -5.80
CA SER A 23 -6.76 -1.63 -6.49
C SER A 23 -6.54 -1.52 -8.01
N ARG A 24 -6.88 -0.38 -8.63
CA ARG A 24 -6.59 -0.11 -10.04
C ARG A 24 -5.10 0.00 -10.31
N TRP A 25 -4.34 0.63 -9.42
CA TRP A 25 -2.88 0.73 -9.55
C TRP A 25 -2.20 -0.63 -9.43
N ILE A 26 -2.62 -1.45 -8.46
CA ILE A 26 -2.16 -2.84 -8.28
C ILE A 26 -2.39 -3.65 -9.57
N LYS A 27 -3.61 -3.58 -10.12
CA LYS A 27 -3.94 -4.24 -11.40
C LYS A 27 -3.12 -3.71 -12.57
N ARG A 28 -2.93 -2.39 -12.66
CA ARG A 28 -2.13 -1.77 -13.74
C ARG A 28 -0.66 -2.17 -13.70
N ARG A 29 -0.11 -2.38 -12.51
CA ARG A 29 1.28 -2.84 -12.32
C ARG A 29 1.42 -4.35 -12.30
N ASN A 30 0.32 -5.08 -12.58
CA ASN A 30 0.27 -6.54 -12.59
C ASN A 30 0.77 -7.19 -11.29
N LEU A 31 0.57 -6.49 -10.16
CA LEU A 31 0.96 -6.99 -8.85
C LEU A 31 -0.09 -8.00 -8.38
N CYS A 32 0.31 -9.26 -8.28
CA CYS A 32 -0.54 -10.34 -7.81
C CYS A 32 -0.66 -10.29 -6.29
N ILE A 33 -1.47 -9.36 -5.79
CA ILE A 33 -1.70 -9.18 -4.35
C ILE A 33 -2.97 -9.90 -3.96
N GLU A 34 -2.83 -10.89 -3.09
CA GLU A 34 -3.95 -11.63 -2.53
C GLU A 34 -4.97 -10.69 -1.87
N ASN A 35 -6.24 -11.11 -1.90
CA ASN A 35 -7.30 -10.38 -1.24
C ASN A 35 -7.14 -10.54 0.27
N GLY A 36 -6.78 -9.46 0.97
CA GLY A 36 -6.56 -9.51 2.42
C GLY A 36 -5.69 -8.39 2.96
N LEU A 37 -5.06 -8.64 4.11
CA LEU A 37 -4.07 -7.76 4.71
C LEU A 37 -2.83 -7.68 3.82
N LEU A 38 -2.29 -6.46 3.69
CA LEU A 38 -1.00 -6.25 3.07
C LEU A 38 0.06 -6.63 4.09
N THR A 39 0.67 -7.79 3.92
CA THR A 39 1.80 -8.23 4.74
C THR A 39 2.98 -7.27 4.53
N PRO A 40 3.90 -7.14 5.51
CA PRO A 40 5.10 -6.33 5.36
C PRO A 40 5.89 -6.59 4.06
N ALA A 41 5.97 -7.85 3.64
CA ALA A 41 6.62 -8.22 2.37
C ALA A 41 5.91 -7.57 1.16
N THR A 42 4.59 -7.70 1.09
CA THR A 42 3.78 -7.10 0.03
C THR A 42 3.81 -5.58 0.06
N GLN A 43 3.82 -4.97 1.25
CA GLN A 43 3.95 -3.53 1.40
C GLN A 43 5.28 -3.03 0.82
N ASN A 44 6.39 -3.71 1.09
CA ASN A 44 7.69 -3.35 0.51
C ASN A 44 7.68 -3.40 -1.02
N VAL A 45 7.11 -4.46 -1.61
CA VAL A 45 6.95 -4.54 -3.08
C VAL A 45 6.07 -3.40 -3.61
N LEU A 46 5.02 -3.05 -2.88
CA LEU A 46 4.16 -1.92 -3.25
C LEU A 46 4.88 -0.57 -3.13
N TYR A 47 5.68 -0.34 -2.09
CA TYR A 47 6.46 0.89 -1.96
C TYR A 47 7.52 1.01 -3.05
N ASP A 48 8.19 -0.08 -3.39
CA ASP A 48 9.18 -0.13 -4.47
C ASP A 48 8.52 0.13 -5.84
N SER A 49 7.36 -0.50 -6.07
CA SER A 49 6.61 -0.31 -7.30
C SER A 49 5.97 1.08 -7.38
N LEU A 50 5.13 1.46 -6.43
CA LEU A 50 4.31 2.68 -6.45
C LEU A 50 5.11 3.95 -6.10
N GLY A 51 6.28 3.79 -5.47
CA GLY A 51 7.02 4.89 -4.86
C GLY A 51 6.63 5.10 -3.40
N LEU A 52 7.48 5.78 -2.63
CA LEU A 52 7.21 6.07 -1.22
C LEU A 52 5.99 7.00 -1.07
N PRO A 53 5.06 6.69 -0.14
CA PRO A 53 3.89 7.53 0.11
C PRO A 53 4.27 8.90 0.67
N PHE A 54 3.65 9.95 0.14
CA PHE A 54 3.91 11.33 0.56
C PHE A 54 3.40 11.63 1.99
N PHE A 55 2.36 10.91 2.45
CA PHE A 55 1.72 11.17 3.75
C PHE A 55 2.13 10.20 4.86
N ALA A 56 3.02 9.23 4.62
CA ALA A 56 3.60 8.43 5.71
C ALA A 56 4.46 9.27 6.68
N ASN A 57 4.75 10.51 6.31
CA ASN A 57 5.56 11.47 7.06
C ASN A 57 4.76 12.25 8.12
N LYS A 58 3.44 12.03 8.24
CA LYS A 58 2.60 12.67 9.27
C LYS A 58 2.40 11.74 10.47
N THR A 59 3.47 11.48 11.19
CA THR A 59 3.37 11.31 12.65
C THR A 59 3.71 12.67 13.26
N ALA A 60 2.66 13.48 13.45
CA ALA A 60 2.68 14.60 14.39
C ALA A 60 2.43 14.06 15.79
#